data_AF-A0A173UWH2-F1
#
_entry.id   AF-A0A173UWH2-F1
#
_cell.length_a   1.000
_cell.length_b   1.000
_cell.length_c   1.000
_cell.angle_alpha   90.00
_cell.angle_beta   90.00
_cell.angle_gamma   90.00
#
_symmetry.space_group_name_H-M   'P 1'
#
loop_
_entity.id
_entity.type
_entity.pdbx_description
1 polymer ?
#
loop_
_entity_poly.entity_id
_entity_poly.type
_entity_poly.pdbx_seq_one_letter_code
_entity_poly.pdbx_strand_id
1 'polypeptide(L)'
;MRRYWEIDQTFAQPSESLLKKNLKESVKKQKEKGNKLEPVVISGRAIAKSWWGKAWCDNLEHYADFASRLERGKRYVRTGTVIDLKIQKGKIIARVQGTRKTPYRVEIRISPLTEQKCEAILDRCGKIETLERLLSGDFPDEMKELFQGEDGLFPQPSEISFQCSCPDWALMCKHVAAALYGVGARLDMNPALFFELRGIEIGRFVDVALANRVERMLENAQKPSARIMDDEEAAQKLFGVFGRA
;
A
#
# COMPACT_ATOMS: atom_id res chain seq x y z
N MET A 1 -20.58 15.22 -41.25
CA MET A 1 -19.69 14.41 -40.40
C MET A 1 -20.11 14.54 -38.95
N ARG A 2 -20.98 13.65 -38.46
CA ARG A 2 -21.37 13.61 -37.03
C ARG A 2 -20.20 13.04 -36.23
N ARG A 3 -19.80 13.75 -35.18
CA ARG A 3 -18.64 13.45 -34.33
C ARG A 3 -18.84 12.09 -33.65
N TYR A 4 -17.88 11.19 -33.86
CA TYR A 4 -17.79 9.87 -33.22
C TYR A 4 -17.51 9.95 -31.70
N TRP A 5 -17.47 11.17 -31.13
CA TRP A 5 -17.06 11.49 -29.77
C TRP A 5 -18.22 11.83 -28.82
N GLU A 6 -19.45 11.96 -29.33
CA GLU A 6 -20.64 12.29 -28.51
C GLU A 6 -21.41 11.04 -28.07
N ILE A 7 -20.91 9.84 -28.39
CA ILE A 7 -21.51 8.61 -27.88
C ILE A 7 -20.86 8.29 -26.52
N ASP A 8 -21.23 9.08 -25.51
CA ASP A 8 -21.31 8.58 -24.14
C ASP A 8 -22.35 7.46 -24.17
N GLN A 9 -21.92 6.29 -24.63
CA GLN A 9 -22.77 5.11 -24.70
C GLN A 9 -23.15 4.82 -23.26
N THR A 10 -24.41 5.15 -22.96
CA THR A 10 -25.26 4.60 -21.90
C THR A 10 -25.35 3.09 -22.07
N PHE A 11 -24.21 2.41 -21.97
CA PHE A 11 -24.13 0.97 -21.85
C PHE A 11 -24.80 0.63 -20.54
N ALA A 12 -25.98 0.02 -20.63
CA ALA A 12 -26.69 -0.55 -19.50
C ALA A 12 -25.69 -1.37 -18.67
N GLN A 13 -25.45 -0.95 -17.43
CA GLN A 13 -24.55 -1.70 -16.55
C GLN A 13 -25.22 -3.03 -16.20
N PRO A 14 -24.45 -4.13 -16.11
CA PRO A 14 -25.03 -5.40 -15.70
C PRO A 14 -25.68 -5.28 -14.33
N SER A 15 -26.80 -5.99 -14.17
CA SER A 15 -27.46 -6.14 -12.87
C SER A 15 -26.51 -6.81 -11.88
N GLU A 16 -26.67 -6.49 -10.60
CA GLU A 16 -25.88 -7.15 -9.55
C GLU A 16 -26.17 -8.64 -9.47
N SER A 17 -27.40 -9.06 -9.78
CA SER A 17 -27.79 -10.48 -9.82
C SER A 17 -27.00 -11.25 -10.87
N LEU A 18 -26.81 -10.69 -12.06
CA LEU A 18 -25.99 -11.28 -13.12
C LEU A 18 -24.53 -11.39 -12.69
N LEU A 19 -23.96 -10.32 -12.11
CA LEU A 19 -22.58 -10.31 -11.63
C LEU A 19 -22.36 -11.36 -10.54
N LYS A 20 -23.28 -11.46 -9.57
CA LYS A 20 -23.23 -12.46 -8.49
C LYS A 20 -23.36 -13.89 -9.02
N LYS A 21 -24.22 -14.12 -10.02
CA LYS A 21 -24.35 -15.44 -10.67
C LYS A 21 -23.04 -15.84 -11.36
N ASN A 22 -22.53 -14.98 -12.25
CA ASN A 22 -21.29 -15.25 -12.97
C ASN A 22 -20.11 -15.44 -12.00
N LEU A 23 -20.07 -14.66 -10.92
CA LEU A 23 -19.05 -14.79 -9.88
C LEU A 23 -19.08 -16.16 -9.22
N LYS A 24 -20.25 -16.65 -8.81
CA LYS A 24 -20.38 -17.98 -8.19
C LYS A 24 -19.89 -19.09 -9.12
N GLU A 25 -20.27 -19.03 -10.40
CA GLU A 25 -19.81 -19.98 -11.41
C GLU A 25 -18.29 -19.91 -11.62
N SER A 26 -17.72 -18.71 -11.71
CA SER A 26 -16.28 -18.50 -11.87
C SER A 26 -15.49 -19.02 -10.68
N VAL A 27 -15.92 -18.70 -9.45
CA VAL A 27 -15.27 -19.18 -8.22
C VAL A 27 -15.32 -20.70 -8.14
N LYS A 28 -16.47 -21.32 -8.46
CA LYS A 28 -16.60 -22.79 -8.51
C LYS A 28 -15.59 -23.40 -9.49
N LYS A 29 -15.54 -22.90 -10.73
CA LYS A 29 -14.58 -23.38 -11.75
C LYS A 29 -13.12 -23.22 -11.35
N GLN A 30 -12.78 -22.15 -10.62
CA GLN A 30 -11.41 -21.93 -10.16
C GLN A 30 -11.03 -22.89 -9.03
N LYS A 31 -11.97 -23.17 -8.11
CA LYS A 31 -11.78 -24.19 -7.07
C LYS A 31 -11.60 -25.58 -7.65
N GLU A 32 -12.41 -25.94 -8.65
CA GLU A 32 -12.28 -27.22 -9.39
C GLU A 32 -10.91 -27.37 -10.06
N LYS A 33 -10.28 -26.26 -10.46
CA LYS A 33 -8.92 -26.23 -11.03
C LYS A 33 -7.80 -26.19 -9.98
N GLY A 34 -8.12 -26.24 -8.68
CA GLY A 34 -7.15 -26.17 -7.59
C GLY A 34 -6.53 -24.79 -7.36
N ASN A 35 -7.06 -23.73 -7.96
CA ASN A 35 -6.50 -22.39 -7.80
C ASN A 35 -6.88 -21.78 -6.45
N LYS A 36 -5.88 -21.35 -5.68
CA LYS A 36 -6.08 -20.51 -4.48
C LYS A 36 -6.35 -19.07 -4.93
N LEU A 37 -7.60 -18.65 -4.72
CA LEU A 37 -8.09 -17.31 -5.00
C LEU A 37 -7.95 -16.42 -3.77
N GLU A 38 -7.64 -15.15 -4.03
CA GLU A 38 -7.60 -14.09 -3.02
C GLU A 38 -8.64 -13.03 -3.37
N PRO A 39 -9.94 -13.26 -3.09
CA PRO A 39 -10.99 -12.30 -3.42
C PRO A 39 -10.86 -11.02 -2.60
N VAL A 40 -11.37 -9.92 -3.14
CA VAL A 40 -11.55 -8.67 -2.37
C VAL A 40 -12.98 -8.62 -1.85
N VAL A 41 -13.13 -8.44 -0.55
CA VAL A 41 -14.43 -8.33 0.11
C VAL A 41 -14.48 -6.99 0.84
N ILE A 42 -15.40 -6.12 0.42
CA ILE A 42 -15.61 -4.84 1.06
C ILE A 42 -16.66 -4.98 2.15
N SER A 43 -16.25 -4.75 3.41
CA SER A 43 -17.17 -4.69 4.56
C SER A 43 -17.63 -3.25 4.82
N GLY A 44 -18.94 -2.99 4.77
CA GLY A 44 -19.51 -1.67 5.08
C GLY A 44 -19.55 -0.71 3.88
N ARG A 45 -19.66 0.59 4.17
CA ARG A 45 -19.87 1.64 3.14
C ARG A 45 -18.57 2.09 2.45
N ALA A 46 -17.48 2.18 3.22
CA ALA A 46 -16.18 2.62 2.75
C ALA A 46 -15.41 1.46 2.10
N ILE A 47 -14.71 1.73 0.99
CA ILE A 47 -13.84 0.75 0.32
C ILE A 47 -12.56 0.55 1.14
N ALA A 48 -11.96 1.65 1.58
CA ALA A 48 -10.83 1.68 2.50
C ALA A 48 -11.17 2.53 3.73
N LYS A 49 -10.65 2.12 4.89
CA LYS A 49 -10.91 2.68 6.22
C LYS A 49 -9.68 3.39 6.77
N SER A 50 -8.49 2.81 6.60
CA SER A 50 -7.23 3.42 7.05
C SER A 50 -6.91 4.69 6.24
N TRP A 51 -6.05 5.55 6.77
CA TRP A 51 -5.63 6.72 6.02
C TRP A 51 -4.80 6.33 4.79
N TRP A 52 -3.97 5.28 4.85
CA TRP A 52 -3.13 4.86 3.74
C TRP A 52 -3.92 4.18 2.62
N GLY A 53 -4.91 3.36 2.97
CA GLY A 53 -5.81 2.73 2.00
C GLY A 53 -6.68 3.77 1.28
N LYS A 54 -7.14 4.81 2.01
CA LYS A 54 -7.83 5.96 1.42
C LYS A 54 -6.92 6.77 0.52
N ALA A 55 -5.74 7.15 1.02
CA ALA A 55 -4.77 7.92 0.25
C ALA A 55 -4.31 7.17 -1.02
N TRP A 56 -4.20 5.84 -0.97
CA TRP A 56 -4.00 5.03 -2.17
C TRP A 56 -5.16 5.19 -3.15
N CYS A 57 -6.41 5.01 -2.69
CA CYS A 57 -7.58 5.19 -3.54
C CYS A 57 -7.62 6.58 -4.18
N ASP A 58 -7.34 7.62 -3.39
CA ASP A 58 -7.35 9.03 -3.82
C ASP A 58 -6.24 9.31 -4.83
N ASN A 59 -5.03 8.79 -4.60
CA ASN A 59 -3.88 8.89 -5.51
C ASN A 59 -4.23 8.34 -6.91
N LEU A 60 -5.00 7.25 -6.99
CA LEU A 60 -5.42 6.65 -8.26
C LEU A 60 -6.46 7.49 -9.01
N GLU A 61 -7.28 8.29 -8.32
CA GLU A 61 -8.27 9.15 -8.96
C GLU A 61 -7.61 10.24 -9.81
N HIS A 62 -6.36 10.61 -9.49
CA HIS A 62 -5.54 11.54 -10.29
C HIS A 62 -5.13 10.97 -11.66
N TYR A 63 -5.19 9.65 -11.85
CA TYR A 63 -4.84 9.01 -13.12
C TYR A 63 -6.03 8.88 -14.08
N ALA A 64 -7.23 9.26 -13.61
CA ALA A 64 -8.46 9.00 -14.33
C ALA A 64 -8.89 10.17 -15.18
N ASP A 65 -8.77 10.02 -16.49
CA ASP A 65 -9.35 10.97 -17.45
C ASP A 65 -10.89 11.02 -17.38
N PHE A 66 -11.55 10.04 -16.74
CA PHE A 66 -13.01 9.89 -16.76
C PHE A 66 -13.60 9.48 -15.39
N ALA A 67 -14.20 10.44 -14.69
CA ALA A 67 -14.90 10.22 -13.41
C ALA A 67 -15.97 9.12 -13.46
N SER A 68 -16.69 8.99 -14.59
CA SER A 68 -17.73 7.96 -14.77
C SER A 68 -17.19 6.53 -14.74
N ARG A 69 -15.91 6.32 -15.07
CA ARG A 69 -15.26 5.01 -15.03
C ARG A 69 -14.92 4.60 -13.60
N LEU A 70 -14.50 5.55 -12.78
CA LEU A 70 -14.18 5.35 -11.36
C LEU A 70 -15.42 4.90 -10.59
N GLU A 71 -16.55 5.58 -10.76
CA GLU A 71 -17.80 5.20 -10.07
C GLU A 71 -18.27 3.79 -10.42
N ARG A 72 -18.11 3.38 -11.69
CA ARG A 72 -18.36 1.98 -12.10
C ARG A 72 -17.38 1.01 -11.45
N GLY A 73 -16.11 1.38 -11.33
CA GLY A 73 -15.09 0.60 -10.61
C GLY A 73 -15.44 0.41 -9.14
N LYS A 74 -15.82 1.50 -8.45
CA LYS A 74 -16.29 1.48 -7.05
C LYS A 74 -17.49 0.54 -6.87
N ARG A 75 -18.45 0.58 -7.80
CA ARG A 75 -19.58 -0.36 -7.79
C ARG A 75 -19.10 -1.81 -7.93
N TYR A 76 -18.21 -2.10 -8.88
CA TYR A 76 -17.74 -3.46 -9.13
C TYR A 76 -17.01 -4.06 -7.94
N VAL A 77 -16.11 -3.32 -7.30
CA VAL A 77 -15.39 -3.82 -6.12
C VAL A 77 -16.34 -4.03 -4.93
N ARG A 78 -17.32 -3.13 -4.72
CA ARG A 78 -18.34 -3.29 -3.67
C ARG A 78 -19.26 -4.49 -3.88
N THR A 79 -19.56 -4.86 -5.12
CA THR A 79 -20.32 -6.08 -5.44
C THR A 79 -19.48 -7.37 -5.30
N GLY A 80 -18.19 -7.26 -4.93
CA GLY A 80 -17.28 -8.39 -4.75
C GLY A 80 -16.80 -9.01 -6.06
N THR A 81 -16.90 -8.28 -7.18
CA THR A 81 -16.55 -8.85 -8.51
C THR A 81 -15.07 -9.15 -8.70
N VAL A 82 -14.19 -8.61 -7.85
CA VAL A 82 -12.76 -8.91 -7.86
C VAL A 82 -12.55 -10.24 -7.14
N ILE A 83 -12.55 -11.33 -7.91
CA ILE A 83 -12.52 -12.71 -7.38
C ILE A 83 -11.11 -13.18 -7.02
N ASP A 84 -10.09 -12.51 -7.55
CA ASP A 84 -8.69 -12.77 -7.29
C ASP A 84 -7.94 -11.45 -7.43
N LEU A 85 -7.13 -11.11 -6.44
CA LEU A 85 -6.23 -9.96 -6.48
C LEU A 85 -4.97 -10.35 -5.71
N LYS A 86 -3.84 -10.34 -6.41
CA LYS A 86 -2.53 -10.70 -5.89
C LYS A 86 -1.60 -9.52 -6.11
N ILE A 87 -1.00 -9.06 -5.02
CA ILE A 87 0.04 -8.04 -5.03
C ILE A 87 1.37 -8.77 -5.01
N GLN A 88 2.27 -8.41 -5.91
CA GLN A 88 3.61 -8.96 -6.02
C GLN A 88 4.58 -7.82 -6.32
N LYS A 89 5.89 -8.09 -6.20
CA LYS A 89 6.93 -7.12 -6.55
C LYS A 89 6.74 -6.52 -7.95
N GLY A 90 6.50 -5.22 -8.00
CA GLY A 90 6.31 -4.42 -9.21
C GLY A 90 5.03 -4.73 -10.01
N LYS A 91 4.12 -5.57 -9.51
CA LYS A 91 2.93 -5.95 -10.28
C LYS A 91 1.74 -6.38 -9.42
N ILE A 92 0.55 -6.04 -9.88
CA ILE A 92 -0.72 -6.51 -9.34
C ILE A 92 -1.42 -7.31 -10.43
N ILE A 93 -1.81 -8.53 -10.09
CA ILE A 93 -2.56 -9.42 -10.98
C ILE A 93 -3.95 -9.61 -10.38
N ALA A 94 -4.98 -9.29 -11.16
CA ALA A 94 -6.36 -9.43 -10.71
C ALA A 94 -7.25 -10.12 -11.75
N ARG A 95 -8.31 -10.75 -11.25
CA ARG A 95 -9.41 -11.29 -12.04
C ARG A 95 -10.70 -10.63 -11.63
N VAL A 96 -11.31 -9.90 -12.55
CA VAL A 96 -12.52 -9.11 -12.29
C VAL A 96 -13.67 -9.68 -13.10
N GLN A 97 -14.69 -10.14 -12.40
CA GLN A 97 -15.91 -10.65 -13.01
C GLN A 97 -16.71 -9.49 -13.63
N GLY A 98 -17.07 -9.63 -14.90
CA GLY A 98 -17.99 -8.71 -15.57
C GLY A 98 -19.13 -9.45 -16.24
N THR A 99 -19.56 -8.94 -17.39
CA THR A 99 -20.67 -9.51 -18.19
C THR A 99 -20.33 -10.86 -18.82
N ARG A 100 -19.06 -11.10 -19.17
CA ARG A 100 -18.61 -12.37 -19.79
C ARG A 100 -18.57 -13.51 -18.78
N LYS A 101 -18.75 -14.73 -19.25
CA LYS A 101 -18.63 -15.97 -18.45
C LYS A 101 -17.24 -16.13 -17.82
N THR A 102 -16.20 -15.70 -18.52
CA THR A 102 -14.81 -15.73 -18.02
C THR A 102 -14.46 -14.36 -17.43
N PRO A 103 -13.91 -14.30 -16.21
CA PRO A 103 -13.42 -13.05 -15.61
C PRO A 103 -12.36 -12.38 -16.49
N TYR A 104 -12.36 -11.05 -16.52
CA TYR A 104 -11.34 -10.28 -17.22
C TYR A 104 -10.02 -10.35 -16.44
N ARG A 105 -8.92 -10.50 -17.18
CA ARG A 105 -7.56 -10.45 -16.62
C ARG A 105 -7.14 -9.00 -16.55
N VAL A 106 -6.75 -8.55 -15.38
CA VAL A 106 -6.20 -7.22 -15.13
C VAL A 106 -4.76 -7.41 -14.67
N GLU A 107 -3.86 -6.65 -15.28
CA GLU A 107 -2.47 -6.55 -14.85
C GLU A 107 -2.13 -5.07 -14.72
N ILE A 108 -1.63 -4.70 -13.55
CA ILE A 108 -1.15 -3.35 -13.25
C ILE A 108 0.32 -3.49 -12.92
N ARG A 109 1.18 -2.78 -13.65
CA ARG A 109 2.63 -2.79 -13.38
C ARG A 109 3.00 -1.47 -12.74
N ILE A 110 3.83 -1.56 -11.70
CA ILE A 110 4.36 -0.42 -10.97
C ILE A 110 5.87 -0.54 -11.04
N SER A 111 6.51 0.53 -11.50
CA SER A 111 7.96 0.60 -11.56
C SER A 111 8.53 0.45 -10.14
N PRO A 112 9.60 -0.34 -9.95
CA PRO A 112 10.27 -0.38 -8.66
C PRO A 112 10.85 1.01 -8.34
N LEU A 113 11.03 1.28 -7.05
CA LEU A 113 11.79 2.45 -6.63
C LEU A 113 13.26 2.32 -7.04
N THR A 114 13.91 3.46 -7.32
CA THR A 114 15.37 3.49 -7.47
C THR A 114 16.02 3.23 -6.10
N GLU A 115 17.25 2.70 -6.10
CA GLU A 115 17.96 2.40 -4.86
C GLU A 115 18.09 3.63 -3.95
N GLN A 116 18.39 4.79 -4.53
CA GLN A 116 18.48 6.07 -3.82
C GLN A 116 17.16 6.46 -3.13
N LYS A 117 16.02 6.25 -3.80
CA LYS A 117 14.71 6.52 -3.20
C LYS A 117 14.38 5.51 -2.10
N CYS A 118 14.74 4.24 -2.30
CA CYS A 118 14.60 3.20 -1.28
C CYS A 118 15.39 3.56 -0.01
N GLU A 119 16.67 3.94 -0.15
CA GLU A 119 17.52 4.36 0.98
C GLU A 119 16.93 5.58 1.69
N ALA A 120 16.51 6.62 0.95
CA ALA A 120 15.88 7.80 1.54
C ALA A 120 14.60 7.47 2.32
N ILE A 121 13.81 6.51 1.84
CA ILE A 121 12.61 6.03 2.54
C ILE A 121 12.98 5.24 3.80
N LEU A 122 13.98 4.37 3.71
CA LEU A 122 14.48 3.57 4.84
C LEU A 122 15.03 4.48 5.95
N ASP A 123 15.83 5.49 5.61
CA ASP A 123 16.40 6.45 6.56
C ASP A 123 15.30 7.24 7.28
N ARG A 124 14.27 7.68 6.54
CA ARG A 124 13.12 8.37 7.14
C ARG A 124 12.37 7.44 8.08
N CYS A 125 12.09 6.19 7.68
CA CYS A 125 11.43 5.21 8.55
C CYS A 125 12.25 4.89 9.81
N GLY A 126 13.57 4.81 9.70
CA GLY A 126 14.47 4.49 10.81
C GLY A 126 14.58 5.60 11.87
N LYS A 127 14.27 6.86 11.50
CA LYS A 127 14.25 8.02 12.42
C LYS A 127 12.96 8.10 13.24
N ILE A 128 11.88 7.50 12.74
CA ILE A 128 10.62 7.42 13.47
C ILE A 128 10.78 6.25 14.47
N GLU A 129 10.40 6.41 15.75
CA GLU A 129 10.46 5.36 16.78
C GLU A 129 9.47 4.20 16.53
N THR A 130 9.23 3.85 15.26
CA THR A 130 7.96 3.33 14.78
C THR A 130 8.11 2.13 13.85
N LEU A 131 9.28 1.47 13.88
CA LEU A 131 9.42 0.19 13.22
C LEU A 131 8.43 -0.84 13.79
N GLU A 132 8.22 -0.86 15.12
CA GLU A 132 7.29 -1.80 15.74
C GLU A 132 5.85 -1.60 15.26
N ARG A 133 5.42 -0.34 15.01
CA ARG A 133 4.08 -0.07 14.44
C ARG A 133 4.04 -0.38 12.95
N LEU A 134 5.11 -0.11 12.20
CA LEU A 134 5.24 -0.49 10.80
C LEU A 134 5.11 -2.01 10.62
N LEU A 135 5.78 -2.78 11.49
CA LEU A 135 5.72 -4.25 11.52
C LEU A 135 4.35 -4.76 11.97
N SER A 136 3.66 -4.03 12.86
CA SER A 136 2.29 -4.37 13.26
C SER A 136 1.22 -3.95 12.24
N GLY A 137 1.61 -3.31 11.13
CA GLY A 137 0.68 -2.83 10.11
C GLY A 137 -0.10 -1.58 10.54
N ASP A 138 0.46 -0.78 11.43
CA ASP A 138 -0.06 0.53 11.80
C ASP A 138 0.89 1.61 11.30
N PHE A 139 0.48 2.33 10.26
CA PHE A 139 1.24 3.47 9.75
C PHE A 139 0.77 4.74 10.45
N PRO A 140 1.66 5.44 11.18
CA PRO A 140 1.33 6.74 11.79
C PRO A 140 1.06 7.83 10.75
N ASP A 141 0.40 8.89 11.18
CA ASP A 141 0.05 10.03 10.33
C ASP A 141 1.30 10.79 9.83
N GLU A 142 2.40 10.75 10.59
CA GLU A 142 3.70 11.32 10.24
C GLU A 142 4.28 10.68 8.97
N MET A 143 3.86 9.46 8.62
CA MET A 143 4.29 8.80 7.39
C MET A 143 3.54 9.30 6.14
N LYS A 144 2.51 10.14 6.26
CA LYS A 144 1.71 10.60 5.10
C LYS A 144 2.56 11.21 3.99
N GLU A 145 3.56 12.02 4.36
CA GLU A 145 4.49 12.64 3.41
C GLU A 145 5.40 11.61 2.72
N LEU A 146 5.77 10.54 3.43
CA LEU A 146 6.56 9.44 2.88
C LEU A 146 5.80 8.67 1.79
N PHE A 147 4.49 8.54 1.94
CA PHE A 147 3.65 7.83 0.97
C PHE A 147 3.26 8.72 -0.21
N GLN A 148 2.87 9.97 0.04
CA GLN A 148 2.25 10.86 -0.94
C GLN A 148 3.20 11.89 -1.56
N GLY A 149 4.44 12.01 -1.07
CA GLY A 149 5.44 12.91 -1.63
C GLY A 149 5.83 12.56 -3.07
N GLU A 150 6.48 13.49 -3.75
CA GLU A 150 6.93 13.33 -5.15
C GLU A 150 7.80 12.08 -5.36
N ASP A 151 8.67 11.78 -4.39
CA ASP A 151 9.50 10.57 -4.32
C ASP A 151 8.96 9.52 -3.34
N GLY A 152 7.65 9.50 -3.13
CA GLY A 152 6.99 8.65 -2.17
C GLY A 152 6.81 7.18 -2.59
N LEU A 153 6.20 6.43 -1.70
CA LEU A 153 5.84 5.03 -1.94
C LEU A 153 4.70 4.86 -2.94
N PHE A 154 3.82 5.86 -3.09
CA PHE A 154 2.78 5.81 -4.11
C PHE A 154 3.40 6.04 -5.49
N PRO A 155 2.98 5.26 -6.50
CA PRO A 155 3.50 5.44 -7.84
C PRO A 155 3.13 6.82 -8.38
N GLN A 156 3.95 7.38 -9.26
CA GLN A 156 3.54 8.51 -10.10
C GLN A 156 2.79 8.00 -11.34
N PRO A 157 2.03 8.85 -12.07
CA PRO A 157 1.36 8.44 -13.31
C PRO A 157 2.31 7.80 -14.34
N SER A 158 3.56 8.27 -14.39
CA SER A 158 4.62 7.73 -15.26
C SER A 158 5.17 6.39 -14.79
N GLU A 159 5.00 6.04 -13.51
CA GLU A 159 5.53 4.81 -12.91
C GLU A 159 4.53 3.65 -12.97
N ILE A 160 3.27 3.90 -13.37
CA ILE A 160 2.19 2.93 -13.37
C ILE A 160 1.63 2.68 -14.78
N SER A 161 1.36 1.42 -15.11
CA SER A 161 0.73 1.05 -16.38
C SER A 161 -0.33 -0.02 -16.20
N PHE A 162 -1.33 0.01 -17.08
CA PHE A 162 -2.54 -0.80 -16.97
C PHE A 162 -2.74 -1.68 -18.21
N GLN A 163 -3.11 -2.93 -17.97
CA GLN A 163 -3.56 -3.85 -19.01
C GLN A 163 -4.83 -4.56 -18.56
N CYS A 164 -5.82 -4.63 -19.44
CA CYS A 164 -7.04 -5.39 -19.18
C CYS A 164 -7.48 -6.14 -20.43
N SER A 165 -7.91 -7.39 -20.28
CA SER A 165 -8.42 -8.21 -21.37
C SER A 165 -9.84 -7.83 -21.83
N CYS A 166 -10.36 -6.67 -21.41
CA CYS A 166 -11.70 -6.21 -21.79
C CYS A 166 -11.66 -5.43 -23.11
N PRO A 167 -12.75 -5.38 -23.87
CA PRO A 167 -12.80 -4.66 -25.15
C PRO A 167 -12.90 -3.13 -24.99
N ASP A 168 -12.74 -2.61 -23.77
CA ASP A 168 -12.74 -1.18 -23.48
C ASP A 168 -11.36 -0.62 -23.84
N TRP A 169 -11.33 0.39 -24.71
CA TRP A 169 -10.12 0.97 -25.28
C TRP A 169 -9.41 1.94 -24.33
N ALA A 170 -10.04 2.38 -23.24
CA ALA A 170 -9.36 3.30 -22.35
C ALA A 170 -8.33 2.60 -21.48
N LEU A 171 -7.27 3.36 -21.19
CA LEU A 171 -6.18 2.96 -20.32
C LEU A 171 -6.69 2.48 -18.96
N MET A 172 -7.64 3.20 -18.36
CA MET A 172 -8.30 2.81 -17.10
C MET A 172 -9.78 2.46 -17.31
N CYS A 173 -10.04 1.20 -17.63
CA CYS A 173 -11.41 0.67 -17.66
C CYS A 173 -11.96 0.45 -16.24
N LYS A 174 -13.27 0.19 -16.13
CA LYS A 174 -13.91 -0.11 -14.83
C LYS A 174 -13.32 -1.33 -14.09
N HIS A 175 -12.73 -2.29 -14.81
CA HIS A 175 -12.09 -3.46 -14.19
C HIS A 175 -10.73 -3.11 -13.59
N VAL A 176 -9.94 -2.26 -14.27
CA VAL A 176 -8.70 -1.71 -13.72
C VAL A 176 -9.02 -0.89 -12.48
N ALA A 177 -10.00 0.02 -12.56
CA ALA A 177 -10.44 0.80 -11.41
C ALA A 177 -10.91 -0.10 -10.24
N ALA A 178 -11.70 -1.14 -10.51
CA ALA A 178 -12.14 -2.07 -9.46
C ALA A 178 -10.95 -2.81 -8.80
N ALA A 179 -9.94 -3.21 -9.58
CA ALA A 179 -8.73 -3.82 -9.04
C ALA A 179 -7.93 -2.82 -8.18
N LEU A 180 -7.76 -1.60 -8.66
CA LEU A 180 -7.05 -0.51 -7.96
C LEU A 180 -7.70 -0.13 -6.62
N TYR A 181 -9.02 0.03 -6.58
CA TYR A 181 -9.75 0.19 -5.32
C TYR A 181 -9.66 -1.05 -4.42
N GLY A 182 -9.63 -2.24 -5.04
CA GLY A 182 -9.42 -3.50 -4.32
C GLY A 182 -8.05 -3.62 -3.69
N VAL A 183 -7.01 -3.01 -4.29
CA VAL A 183 -5.68 -2.88 -3.67
C VAL A 183 -5.80 -2.03 -2.41
N GLY A 184 -6.47 -0.87 -2.45
CA GLY A 184 -6.69 -0.04 -1.25
C GLY A 184 -7.32 -0.82 -0.08
N ALA A 185 -8.36 -1.61 -0.37
CA ALA A 185 -8.99 -2.49 0.62
C ALA A 185 -8.07 -3.62 1.12
N ARG A 186 -7.16 -4.13 0.27
CA ARG A 186 -6.18 -5.14 0.66
C ARG A 186 -5.08 -4.55 1.55
N LEU A 187 -4.67 -3.31 1.28
CA LEU A 187 -3.66 -2.59 2.04
C LEU A 187 -4.15 -2.22 3.44
N ASP A 188 -5.45 -2.01 3.65
CA ASP A 188 -6.04 -1.91 4.99
C ASP A 188 -5.80 -3.17 5.83
N MET A 189 -5.79 -4.34 5.18
CA MET A 189 -5.65 -5.63 5.86
C MET A 189 -4.19 -6.03 6.05
N ASN A 190 -3.32 -5.66 5.10
CA ASN A 190 -1.90 -5.93 5.16
C ASN A 190 -1.11 -4.78 4.50
N PRO A 191 -0.72 -3.76 5.28
CA PRO A 191 0.00 -2.60 4.75
C PRO A 191 1.41 -2.92 4.25
N ALA A 192 2.00 -4.02 4.73
CA ALA A 192 3.34 -4.45 4.31
C ALA A 192 3.43 -4.74 2.79
N LEU A 193 2.28 -5.01 2.15
CA LEU A 193 2.17 -5.19 0.70
C LEU A 193 2.57 -3.94 -0.10
N PHE A 194 2.60 -2.74 0.49
CA PHE A 194 3.17 -1.56 -0.17
C PHE A 194 4.65 -1.72 -0.47
N PHE A 195 5.41 -2.19 0.52
CA PHE A 195 6.84 -2.40 0.39
C PHE A 195 7.11 -3.51 -0.61
N GLU A 196 6.37 -4.62 -0.54
CA GLU A 196 6.45 -5.68 -1.53
C GLU A 196 6.19 -5.13 -2.95
N LEU A 197 5.11 -4.38 -3.13
CA LEU A 197 4.73 -3.81 -4.43
C LEU A 197 5.80 -2.88 -5.00
N ARG A 198 6.43 -2.05 -4.15
CA ARG A 198 7.54 -1.16 -4.55
C ARG A 198 8.90 -1.86 -4.58
N GLY A 199 8.96 -3.13 -4.21
CA GLY A 199 10.15 -3.96 -4.27
C GLY A 199 11.12 -3.78 -3.10
N ILE A 200 10.67 -3.15 -2.01
CA ILE A 200 11.43 -2.98 -0.78
C ILE A 200 11.23 -4.23 0.08
N GLU A 201 12.33 -4.85 0.49
CA GLU A 201 12.30 -6.00 1.38
C GLU A 201 12.16 -5.54 2.83
N ILE A 202 11.17 -6.11 3.54
CA ILE A 202 10.90 -5.75 4.94
C ILE A 202 12.12 -5.97 5.83
N GLY A 203 12.96 -6.97 5.51
CA GLY A 203 14.22 -7.22 6.23
C GLY A 203 15.14 -6.00 6.29
N ARG A 204 15.18 -5.19 5.22
CA ARG A 204 15.99 -3.95 5.20
C ARG A 204 15.51 -2.92 6.22
N PHE A 205 14.21 -2.87 6.52
CA PHE A 205 13.69 -2.00 7.58
C PHE A 205 14.13 -2.47 8.97
N VAL A 206 14.19 -3.79 9.18
CA VAL A 206 14.64 -4.37 10.46
C VAL A 206 16.11 -4.06 10.68
N ASP A 207 16.95 -4.24 9.66
CA ASP A 207 18.39 -3.98 9.74
C ASP A 207 18.68 -2.51 10.07
N VAL A 208 18.02 -1.58 9.38
CA VAL A 208 18.19 -0.14 9.59
C VAL A 208 17.73 0.28 11.00
N ALA A 209 16.61 -0.26 11.48
CA ALA A 209 16.15 0.09 12.82
C ALA A 209 17.04 -0.46 13.93
N LEU A 210 17.60 -1.67 13.76
CA LEU A 210 18.57 -2.23 14.70
C LEU A 210 19.83 -1.37 14.76
N ALA A 211 20.37 -0.96 13.61
CA ALA A 211 21.51 -0.06 13.54
C ALA A 211 21.23 1.26 14.29
N ASN A 212 20.10 1.92 14.00
CA ASN A 212 19.72 3.17 14.67
C ASN A 212 19.52 3.01 16.18
N ARG A 213 18.97 1.88 16.63
CA ARG A 213 18.80 1.60 18.07
C ARG A 213 20.15 1.45 18.76
N VAL A 214 21.10 0.74 18.14
CA VAL A 214 22.46 0.59 18.66
C VAL A 214 23.17 1.94 18.73
N GLU A 215 23.09 2.74 17.67
CA GLU A 215 23.67 4.10 17.63
C GLU A 215 23.10 4.98 18.75
N ARG A 216 21.77 5.01 18.94
CA ARG A 216 21.15 5.75 20.06
C ARG A 216 21.60 5.25 21.43
N MET A 217 21.79 3.93 21.60
CA MET A 217 22.30 3.39 22.86
C MET A 217 23.75 3.83 23.11
N LEU A 218 24.58 3.86 22.07
CA LEU A 218 25.96 4.34 22.14
C LEU A 218 26.03 5.85 22.43
N GLU A 219 25.20 6.67 21.78
CA GLU A 219 25.11 8.11 22.05
C GLU A 219 24.65 8.41 23.47
N ASN A 220 23.68 7.66 23.99
CA ASN A 220 23.20 7.83 25.36
C ASN A 220 24.19 7.32 26.41
N ALA A 221 24.99 6.30 26.08
CA ALA A 221 26.06 5.82 26.97
C ALA A 221 27.14 6.88 27.21
N GLN A 222 27.34 7.81 26.26
CA GLN A 222 28.28 8.92 26.39
C GLN A 222 27.70 10.13 27.15
N LYS A 223 26.41 10.11 27.52
CA LYS A 223 25.77 11.17 28.31
C LYS A 223 25.72 10.75 29.79
N PRO A 224 26.55 11.31 30.67
CA PRO A 224 26.50 10.98 32.09
C PRO A 224 25.13 11.37 32.66
N SER A 225 24.53 10.44 33.40
CA SER A 225 23.29 10.69 34.15
C SER A 225 23.54 11.76 35.21
N ALA A 226 22.55 12.62 35.48
CA ALA A 226 22.60 13.63 36.54
C ALA A 226 22.80 13.05 37.96
N ARG A 227 22.78 11.72 38.10
CA ARG A 227 23.08 10.99 39.34
C ARG A 227 24.54 10.50 39.43
N ILE A 228 25.34 10.65 38.39
CA ILE A 228 26.77 10.32 38.40
C ILE A 228 27.48 11.54 39.00
N MET A 229 27.96 11.38 40.23
CA MET A 229 28.84 12.36 40.87
C MET A 229 30.26 12.12 40.36
N ASP A 230 30.96 13.20 39.98
CA ASP A 230 32.36 13.12 39.58
C ASP A 230 33.20 12.68 40.80
N ASP A 231 33.90 11.55 40.67
CA ASP A 231 34.48 10.80 41.79
C ASP A 231 35.52 11.62 42.57
N GLU A 232 36.16 12.62 41.95
CA GLU A 232 37.19 13.42 42.63
C GLU A 232 36.63 14.37 43.70
N GLU A 233 35.51 15.06 43.43
CA GLU A 233 34.94 16.02 44.38
C GLU A 233 34.02 15.29 45.40
N ALA A 234 33.41 14.18 44.98
CA ALA A 234 32.60 13.32 45.81
C ALA A 234 33.43 12.56 46.86
N ALA A 235 34.54 11.94 46.46
CA ALA A 235 35.41 11.21 47.39
C ALA A 235 36.05 12.14 48.42
N GLN A 236 36.42 13.37 48.03
CA GLN A 236 36.96 14.36 48.98
C GLN A 236 35.91 14.83 49.99
N LYS A 237 34.65 15.04 49.58
CA LYS A 237 33.56 15.43 50.50
C LYS A 237 33.02 14.28 51.35
N LEU A 238 33.10 13.04 50.88
CA LEU A 238 32.60 11.85 51.60
C LEU A 238 33.63 11.23 52.56
N PHE A 239 34.92 11.22 52.21
CA PHE A 239 35.93 10.51 53.01
C PHE A 239 36.88 11.40 53.81
N GLY A 240 36.82 12.73 53.67
CA GLY A 240 37.49 13.66 54.60
C GLY A 240 38.97 13.35 54.88
N VAL A 241 39.71 12.84 53.89
CA VAL A 241 41.15 12.57 54.08
C VAL A 241 41.90 13.90 53.96
N PHE A 242 42.02 14.59 55.08
CA PHE A 242 42.98 15.67 55.26
C PHE A 242 44.39 15.06 55.22
N GLY A 243 45.01 15.05 54.03
CA GLY A 243 46.45 14.91 53.91
C GLY A 243 47.13 16.12 54.56
N ARG A 244 47.58 15.97 55.81
CA ARG A 244 48.58 16.86 56.39
C ARG A 244 49.97 16.40 55.94
N ALA A 245 50.79 17.42 55.64
CA ALA A 245 52.19 17.45 55.24
C ALA A 245 53.09 16.29 55.72
#